data_AF-A0A836P0K4-F1
#
_entry.id   AF-A0A836P0K4-F1
#
_cell.length_a   1.000
_cell.length_b   1.000
_cell.length_c   1.000
_cell.angle_alpha   90.00
_cell.angle_beta   90.00
_cell.angle_gamma   90.00
#
_symmetry.space_group_name_H-M   'P 1'
#
loop_
_entity.id
_entity.type
_entity.pdbx_description
1 polymer ?
#
loop_
_entity_poly.entity_id
_entity_poly.type
_entity_poly.pdbx_seq_one_letter_code
_entity_poly.pdbx_strand_id
1 'polypeptide(L)'
;AAETADPGRSLARTIRTVAWRILVFYIGSISVIVAVVPWTSTALSSPFAAVLEVARIPGAATAITLVAVVALLSALNANLYGASRMIFSLAQRGEAPRVLAKTSGEQVPLVAVVASVLFGFAAAALELLYPNKVL
;
A
#
# COMPACT_ATOMS: atom_id res chain seq x y z
N ALA A 1 -23.84 -3.60 5.93
CA ALA A 1 -23.99 -2.66 4.81
C ALA A 1 -25.42 -2.61 4.23
N ALA A 2 -26.36 -3.43 4.71
CA ALA A 2 -27.77 -3.38 4.30
C ALA A 2 -28.66 -2.44 5.15
N GLU A 3 -28.07 -1.59 5.99
CA GLU A 3 -28.82 -0.75 6.96
C GLU A 3 -28.79 0.76 6.66
N THR A 4 -28.19 1.21 5.56
CA THR A 4 -28.15 2.65 5.24
C THR A 4 -29.33 3.05 4.35
N ALA A 5 -30.14 3.98 4.86
CA ALA A 5 -31.37 4.50 4.23
C ALA A 5 -31.19 5.08 2.81
N ASP A 6 -29.95 5.38 2.40
CA ASP A 6 -29.66 5.87 1.05
C ASP A 6 -28.21 5.50 0.64
N PRO A 7 -27.99 4.31 0.03
CA PRO A 7 -26.65 3.74 -0.18
C PRO A 7 -25.74 4.63 -1.04
N GLY A 8 -26.28 5.25 -2.09
CA GLY A 8 -25.50 6.08 -3.01
C GLY A 8 -24.99 7.36 -2.33
N ARG A 9 -25.88 8.05 -1.59
CA ARG A 9 -25.52 9.28 -0.87
C ARG A 9 -24.60 9.02 0.31
N SER A 10 -24.82 7.91 1.02
CA SER A 10 -23.98 7.47 2.14
C SER A 10 -22.56 7.11 1.67
N LEU A 11 -22.43 6.40 0.54
CA LEU A 11 -21.15 6.05 -0.04
C LEU A 11 -20.36 7.29 -0.48
N ALA A 12 -20.98 8.20 -1.23
CA ALA A 12 -20.34 9.44 -1.68
C ALA A 12 -19.87 10.30 -0.50
N ARG A 13 -20.67 10.41 0.57
CA ARG A 13 -20.29 11.13 1.80
C ARG A 13 -19.12 10.46 2.50
N THR A 14 -19.11 9.13 2.56
CA THR A 14 -18.03 8.35 3.19
C THR A 14 -16.72 8.55 2.44
N ILE A 15 -16.73 8.42 1.11
CA ILE A 15 -15.56 8.66 0.26
C ILE A 15 -15.00 10.06 0.48
N ARG A 16 -15.84 11.09 0.44
CA ARG A 16 -15.39 12.49 0.66
C ARG A 16 -14.77 12.68 2.04
N THR A 17 -15.36 12.09 3.07
CA THR A 17 -14.87 12.20 4.45
C THR A 17 -13.53 11.50 4.63
N VAL A 18 -13.38 10.32 4.03
CA VAL A 18 -12.11 9.56 4.04
C VAL A 18 -11.03 10.31 3.27
N ALA A 19 -11.34 10.79 2.06
CA ALA A 19 -10.40 11.53 1.22
C ALA A 19 -9.89 12.80 1.93
N TRP A 20 -10.77 13.56 2.57
CA TRP A 20 -10.38 14.74 3.33
C TRP A 20 -9.44 14.40 4.50
N ARG A 21 -9.73 13.34 5.25
CA ARG A 21 -8.86 12.87 6.33
C ARG A 21 -7.48 12.48 5.81
N ILE A 22 -7.42 11.70 4.73
CA ILE A 22 -6.15 11.31 4.10
C ILE A 22 -5.36 12.55 3.70
N LEU A 23 -5.99 13.54 3.06
CA LEU A 23 -5.34 14.77 2.62
C LEU A 23 -4.75 15.54 3.81
N VAL A 24 -5.53 15.74 4.88
CA VAL A 24 -5.09 16.45 6.07
C VAL A 24 -3.92 15.73 6.75
N PHE A 25 -4.00 14.42 6.94
CA PHE A 25 -2.91 13.65 7.54
C PHE A 25 -1.66 13.64 6.67
N TYR A 26 -1.81 13.55 5.35
CA TYR A 26 -0.70 13.55 4.41
C TYR A 26 0.05 14.88 4.40
N ILE A 27 -0.67 15.98 4.15
CA ILE A 27 -0.08 17.33 4.11
C ILE A 27 0.50 17.70 5.50
N GLY A 28 -0.24 17.37 6.56
CA GLY A 28 0.21 17.61 7.94
C GLY A 28 1.52 16.87 8.24
N SER A 29 1.60 15.59 7.89
CA SER A 29 2.82 14.80 8.08
C SER A 29 4.01 15.35 7.30
N ILE A 30 3.84 15.72 6.02
CA ILE A 30 4.92 16.29 5.21
C ILE A 30 5.39 17.62 5.79
N SER A 31 4.46 18.47 6.22
CA SER A 31 4.79 19.78 6.80
C SER A 31 5.65 19.63 8.05
N VAL A 32 5.33 18.64 8.91
CA VAL A 32 6.15 18.32 10.10
C VAL A 32 7.52 17.80 9.70
N ILE A 33 7.61 16.90 8.72
CA ILE A 33 8.89 16.34 8.24
C ILE A 33 9.81 17.47 7.75
N VAL A 34 9.30 18.35 6.89
CA VAL A 34 10.08 19.45 6.30
C VAL A 34 10.46 20.52 7.33
N ALA A 35 9.64 20.70 8.38
CA ALA A 35 9.98 21.61 9.48
C ALA A 35 11.11 21.08 10.37
N VAL A 36 11.28 19.75 10.47
CA VAL A 36 12.30 19.11 11.32
C VAL A 36 13.58 18.83 10.55
N VAL A 37 13.48 18.33 9.31
CA VAL A 37 14.62 17.98 8.46
C VAL A 37 14.63 18.89 7.23
N PRO A 38 15.71 19.66 6.99
CA PRO A 38 15.79 20.52 5.82
C PRO A 38 15.67 19.68 4.54
N TRP A 39 14.88 20.15 3.58
CA TRP A 39 14.57 19.45 2.33
C TRP A 39 15.79 19.17 1.44
N THR A 40 16.94 19.78 1.74
CA THR A 40 18.22 19.58 1.05
C THR A 40 19.06 18.44 1.64
N SER A 41 18.61 17.80 2.72
CA SER A 41 19.35 16.73 3.39
C SER A 41 19.20 15.39 2.69
N THR A 42 20.31 14.65 2.56
CA THR A 42 20.33 13.26 2.09
C THR A 42 19.67 12.28 3.06
N ALA A 43 19.30 12.71 4.27
CA ALA A 43 18.58 11.91 5.24
C ALA A 43 17.10 11.65 4.88
N LEU A 44 16.56 12.28 3.82
CA LEU A 44 15.19 12.05 3.36
C LEU A 44 14.96 10.68 2.72
N SER A 45 15.98 9.81 2.58
CA SER A 45 15.81 8.43 2.11
C SER A 45 14.83 7.62 2.98
N SER A 46 14.73 7.96 4.26
CA SER A 46 13.68 7.45 5.16
C SER A 46 13.18 8.60 6.04
N PRO A 47 12.26 9.44 5.54
CA PRO A 47 11.96 10.74 6.14
C PRO A 47 11.33 10.60 7.52
N PHE A 48 10.52 9.55 7.74
CA PHE A 48 9.97 9.26 9.06
C PHE A 48 11.04 8.78 10.04
N ALA A 49 11.94 7.89 9.62
CA ALA A 49 13.03 7.45 10.50
C ALA A 49 13.99 8.60 10.84
N ALA A 50 14.33 9.43 9.85
CA ALA A 50 15.21 10.58 10.00
C ALA A 50 14.67 11.61 11.01
N VAL A 51 13.36 11.90 10.97
CA VAL A 51 12.71 12.80 11.94
C VAL A 51 12.79 12.24 13.37
N LEU A 52 12.61 10.93 13.55
CA LEU A 52 12.67 10.31 14.88
C LEU A 52 14.11 10.17 15.40
N GLU A 53 15.09 10.04 14.51
CA GLU A 53 16.51 10.06 14.86
C GLU A 53 16.95 11.46 15.31
N VAL A 54 16.47 12.51 14.64
CA VAL A 54 16.64 13.91 15.07
C VAL A 54 15.97 14.18 16.42
N ALA A 55 14.84 13.52 16.70
CA ALA A 55 14.17 13.60 18.00
C ALA A 55 14.94 12.92 19.14
N ARG A 56 16.10 12.27 18.87
CA ARG A 56 17.00 11.63 19.84
C ARG A 56 16.33 10.53 20.68
N ILE A 57 15.29 9.86 20.15
CA ILE A 57 14.63 8.75 20.82
C ILE A 57 15.26 7.43 20.37
N PRO A 58 16.03 6.73 21.22
CA PRO A 58 16.67 5.48 20.85
C PRO A 58 15.61 4.41 20.53
N GLY A 59 15.78 3.72 19.39
CA GLY A 59 14.90 2.63 18.95
C GLY A 59 13.61 3.06 18.23
N ALA A 60 13.29 4.35 18.19
CA ALA A 60 12.05 4.82 17.59
C ALA A 60 12.05 4.73 16.05
N ALA A 61 13.21 4.94 15.41
CA ALA A 61 13.41 4.71 13.98
C ALA A 61 13.12 3.25 13.59
N THR A 62 13.62 2.28 14.35
CA THR A 62 13.36 0.86 14.11
C THR A 62 11.89 0.51 14.34
N ALA A 63 11.26 1.08 15.37
CA ALA A 63 9.85 0.84 15.66
C ALA A 63 8.94 1.33 14.52
N ILE A 64 9.16 2.53 13.97
CA ILE A 64 8.34 3.04 12.87
C ILE A 64 8.53 2.21 11.59
N THR A 65 9.75 1.74 11.32
CA THR A 65 10.01 0.82 10.20
C THR A 65 9.25 -0.50 10.36
N LEU A 66 9.26 -1.10 11.56
CA LEU A 66 8.49 -2.32 11.82
C LEU A 66 6.99 -2.11 11.64
N VAL A 67 6.45 -1.01 12.15
CA VAL A 67 5.04 -0.64 11.96
C VAL A 67 4.71 -0.47 10.48
N ALA A 68 5.59 0.19 9.72
CA ALA A 68 5.42 0.37 8.28
C ALA A 68 5.39 -0.97 7.54
N VAL A 69 6.30 -1.90 7.85
CA VAL A 69 6.31 -3.25 7.26
C VAL A 69 5.01 -3.99 7.55
N VAL A 70 4.54 -4.00 8.79
CA VAL A 70 3.27 -4.65 9.16
C VAL A 70 2.08 -4.01 8.46
N ALA A 71 2.05 -2.68 8.37
CA ALA A 71 1.00 -1.94 7.66
C ALA A 71 0.98 -2.28 6.16
N LEU A 72 2.15 -2.35 5.52
CA LEU A 72 2.28 -2.75 4.11
C LEU A 72 1.81 -4.19 3.90
N LEU A 73 2.21 -5.13 4.75
CA LEU A 73 1.76 -6.52 4.67
C LEU A 73 0.24 -6.64 4.82
N SER A 74 -0.35 -5.89 5.74
CA SER A 74 -1.81 -5.83 5.93
C SER A 74 -2.51 -5.27 4.69
N ALA A 75 -2.02 -4.16 4.14
CA ALA A 75 -2.56 -3.55 2.92
C ALA A 75 -2.44 -4.47 1.71
N LEU A 76 -1.31 -5.18 1.56
CA LEU A 76 -1.10 -6.16 0.50
C LEU A 76 -2.09 -7.32 0.60
N ASN A 77 -2.31 -7.86 1.80
CA ASN A 77 -3.30 -8.92 2.02
C ASN A 77 -4.72 -8.47 1.64
N ALA A 78 -5.13 -7.26 2.04
CA ALA A 78 -6.42 -6.70 1.68
C ALA A 78 -6.58 -6.45 0.17
N ASN A 79 -5.54 -5.89 -0.48
CA ASN A 79 -5.54 -5.64 -1.93
C ASN A 79 -5.58 -6.93 -2.74
N LEU A 80 -4.81 -7.95 -2.34
CA LEU A 80 -4.81 -9.24 -3.01
C LEU A 80 -6.17 -9.91 -2.91
N TYR A 81 -6.79 -9.92 -1.72
CA TYR A 81 -8.14 -10.46 -1.53
C TYR A 81 -9.19 -9.71 -2.37
N GLY A 82 -9.12 -8.38 -2.40
CA GLY A 82 -10.00 -7.52 -3.20
C GLY A 82 -9.88 -7.80 -4.69
N ALA A 83 -8.65 -7.85 -5.22
CA ALA A 83 -8.36 -8.15 -6.62
C ALA A 83 -8.86 -9.56 -7.01
N SER A 84 -8.68 -10.55 -6.14
CA SER A 84 -9.15 -11.92 -6.34
C SER A 84 -10.66 -11.98 -6.54
N ARG A 85 -11.42 -11.31 -5.65
CA ARG A 85 -12.88 -11.26 -5.74
C ARG A 85 -13.37 -10.47 -6.96
N MET A 86 -12.66 -9.41 -7.33
CA MET A 86 -12.99 -8.60 -8.50
C MET A 86 -12.78 -9.40 -9.79
N ILE A 87 -11.63 -10.08 -9.93
CA ILE A 87 -11.32 -10.96 -11.07
C ILE A 87 -12.30 -12.13 -11.14
N PHE A 88 -12.66 -12.74 -10.01
CA PHE A 88 -13.68 -13.79 -9.97
C PHE A 88 -15.05 -13.29 -10.45
N SER A 89 -15.45 -12.07 -10.04
CA SER A 89 -16.70 -11.45 -10.51
C SER A 89 -16.68 -11.14 -12.01
N LEU A 90 -15.55 -10.66 -12.53
CA LEU A 90 -15.33 -10.43 -13.98
C LEU A 90 -15.36 -11.74 -14.77
N ALA A 91 -14.75 -12.80 -14.25
CA ALA A 91 -14.76 -14.13 -14.87
C ALA A 91 -16.15 -14.77 -14.89
N GLN A 92 -16.96 -14.59 -13.82
CA GLN A 92 -18.37 -14.99 -13.82
C GLN A 92 -19.19 -14.25 -14.87
N ARG A 93 -18.85 -12.99 -15.16
CA ARG A 93 -19.50 -12.16 -16.19
C ARG A 93 -19.00 -12.45 -17.62
N GLY A 94 -18.04 -13.36 -17.79
CA GLY A 94 -17.46 -13.70 -19.10
C GLY A 94 -16.43 -12.70 -19.63
N GLU A 95 -16.13 -11.64 -18.88
CA GLU A 95 -15.22 -10.53 -19.23
C GLU A 95 -13.74 -10.84 -18.92
N ALA A 96 -13.46 -11.98 -18.30
CA ALA A 96 -12.10 -12.45 -18.04
C ALA A 96 -11.89 -13.89 -18.53
N PRO A 97 -10.68 -14.24 -19.04
CA PRO A 97 -10.35 -15.60 -19.46
C PRO A 97 -10.71 -16.63 -18.39
N ARG A 98 -11.43 -17.70 -18.77
CA ARG A 98 -11.86 -18.79 -17.86
C ARG A 98 -10.70 -19.44 -17.09
N VAL A 99 -9.46 -19.30 -17.57
CA VAL A 99 -8.24 -19.77 -16.90
C VAL A 99 -7.94 -18.97 -15.62
N LEU A 100 -8.33 -17.70 -15.55
CA LEU A 100 -8.26 -16.86 -14.34
C LEU A 100 -9.41 -17.15 -13.36
N ALA A 101 -10.46 -17.83 -13.82
CA ALA A 101 -11.54 -18.37 -12.96
C ALA A 101 -11.11 -19.64 -12.21
N LYS A 102 -10.00 -20.29 -12.60
CA LYS A 102 -9.41 -21.40 -11.85
C LYS A 102 -8.71 -20.84 -10.62
N THR A 103 -9.49 -20.62 -9.58
CA THR A 103 -8.97 -20.39 -8.24
C THR A 103 -8.44 -21.72 -7.70
N SER A 104 -7.25 -21.71 -7.09
CA SER A 104 -6.90 -22.79 -6.16
C SER A 104 -7.92 -22.78 -5.01
N GLY A 105 -8.09 -23.91 -4.31
CA GLY A 105 -9.17 -24.16 -3.34
C GLY A 105 -9.37 -23.12 -2.23
N GLU A 106 -8.45 -22.17 -2.06
CA GLU A 106 -8.49 -21.07 -1.10
C GLU A 106 -8.85 -19.69 -1.69
N GLN A 107 -9.42 -19.60 -2.89
CA GLN A 107 -9.90 -18.32 -3.50
C GLN A 107 -8.81 -17.25 -3.73
N VAL A 108 -7.53 -17.62 -3.63
CA VAL A 108 -6.40 -16.76 -3.97
C VAL A 108 -5.88 -17.17 -5.37
N PRO A 109 -5.86 -16.26 -6.37
CA PRO A 109 -5.28 -16.50 -7.68
C PRO A 109 -3.77 -16.57 -7.51
N LEU A 110 -3.30 -17.80 -7.30
CA LEU A 110 -1.89 -18.16 -7.11
C LEU A 110 -0.99 -17.54 -8.20
N VAL A 111 -1.50 -17.42 -9.42
CA VAL A 111 -0.81 -16.80 -10.56
C VAL A 111 -0.51 -15.32 -10.33
N ALA A 112 -1.43 -14.55 -9.74
CA ALA A 112 -1.20 -13.13 -9.45
C ALA A 112 -0.21 -12.93 -8.29
N VAL A 113 -0.26 -13.80 -7.28
CA VAL A 113 0.71 -13.79 -6.18
C VAL A 113 2.10 -14.17 -6.68
N VAL A 114 2.21 -15.27 -7.43
CA VAL A 114 3.49 -15.72 -7.99
C VAL A 114 4.04 -14.70 -8.99
N ALA A 115 3.18 -14.07 -9.80
CA ALA A 115 3.60 -12.96 -10.67
C ALA A 115 4.05 -11.73 -9.88
N SER A 116 3.36 -11.35 -8.80
CA SER A 116 3.77 -10.21 -7.96
C SER A 116 5.07 -10.48 -7.21
N VAL A 117 5.26 -11.71 -6.71
CA VAL A 117 6.49 -12.15 -6.04
C VAL A 117 7.63 -12.24 -7.05
N LEU A 118 7.42 -12.82 -8.24
CA LEU A 118 8.41 -12.85 -9.31
C LEU A 118 8.77 -11.44 -9.78
N PHE A 119 7.81 -10.55 -9.92
CA PHE A 119 8.05 -9.18 -10.32
C PHE A 119 8.78 -8.40 -9.22
N GLY A 120 8.41 -8.60 -7.95
CA GLY A 120 9.12 -8.03 -6.79
C GLY A 120 10.55 -8.55 -6.68
N PHE A 121 10.77 -9.86 -6.87
CA PHE A 121 12.12 -10.45 -6.93
C PHE A 121 12.91 -9.97 -8.14
N ALA A 122 12.26 -9.84 -9.31
CA ALA A 122 12.91 -9.31 -10.50
C ALA A 122 13.29 -7.85 -10.33
N ALA A 123 12.42 -7.02 -9.73
CA ALA A 123 12.72 -5.63 -9.41
C ALA A 123 13.88 -5.52 -8.40
N ALA A 124 13.85 -6.31 -7.32
CA ALA A 124 14.93 -6.35 -6.33
C ALA A 124 16.26 -6.85 -6.93
N ALA A 125 16.21 -7.86 -7.80
CA ALA A 125 17.38 -8.35 -8.52
C ALA A 125 17.91 -7.32 -9.52
N LEU A 126 17.03 -6.60 -10.20
CA LEU A 126 17.40 -5.53 -11.13
C LEU A 126 18.03 -4.34 -10.40
N GLU A 127 17.57 -4.04 -9.19
CA GLU A 127 18.16 -3.02 -8.32
C GLU A 127 19.52 -3.43 -7.76
N LEU A 128 19.71 -4.72 -7.46
CA LEU A 128 21.03 -5.29 -7.12
C LEU A 128 22.02 -5.23 -8.27
N LEU A 129 21.55 -5.41 -9.52
CA LEU A 129 22.38 -5.39 -10.72
C LEU A 129 22.63 -3.96 -11.25
N TYR A 130 21.70 -3.03 -11.02
CA TYR A 130 21.77 -1.62 -11.45
C TYR A 130 21.42 -0.66 -10.31
N PRO A 131 22.28 -0.54 -9.28
CA PRO A 131 22.05 0.43 -8.22
C PRO A 131 22.04 1.85 -8.79
N ASN A 132 21.02 2.64 -8.42
CA ASN A 132 20.82 4.07 -8.78
C ASN A 132 20.37 4.41 -10.21
N LYS A 133 19.67 3.51 -10.92
CA LYS A 133 19.07 3.82 -12.24
C LYS A 133 17.56 3.62 -12.33
N VAL A 134 16.94 2.93 -11.36
CA VAL A 134 15.55 2.45 -11.48
C VAL A 134 14.60 3.12 -10.47
N LEU A 135 15.11 3.65 -9.36
CA LEU A 135 14.38 4.39 -8.33
C LEU A 135 15.07 5.72 -8.00
#